data_AF-A0A918GET5-F1
#
_entry.id   AF-A0A918GET5-F1
#
_cell.length_a   1.000
_cell.length_b   1.000
_cell.length_c   1.000
_cell.angle_alpha   90.00
_cell.angle_beta   90.00
_cell.angle_gamma   90.00
#
_symmetry.space_group_name_H-M   'P 1'
#
loop_
_entity.id
_entity.type
_entity.pdbx_description
1 polymer ?
#
loop_
_entity_poly.entity_id
_entity_poly.type
_entity_poly.pdbx_seq_one_letter_code
_entity_poly.pdbx_strand_id
1 'polypeptide(L)'
;MRVRPHPALLPAVAALSAAVLVAGTAGTAPGTAAPLRGTAAVGLAAGLGGDHRDVPVVAHRGAPRDAPEETLASYRTALAQGADVLEGDVQLTADGEPVLLHDDTPARTTDVAEVFPDRADARVGAFTLAEIGRLDAGSWHRQDFAGARVPTVEELLRLNRGRAGLTLELKSPAHSPGVAGKLAALLGRYGYDDAARTRSGAWKIMVHSRDEDALREFASVLPEVPLVYLTGGAMLPDAELRDLAAWTEGVFADPRLTTASDVRRAHDAGLVVYNDPVDSPEQLDMALDQGYDHLVSNLTGTAVRVRDGRGPAPREPGVVVDHVIENPAGDDVQPEHGEHVTLRNTTGRPIDVGGHYLRDGAGNLRLFIGEGYVIQPGSLLDVYVGGGTDSPTAYYNGYGSGMLNNTGGDTVVYYDERHRIADVYSYIAPSG
;
A
#
# COMPACT_ATOMS: atom_id res chain seq x y z
N MET A 1 18.22 52.26 -32.95
CA MET A 1 19.35 53.19 -32.69
C MET A 1 20.36 52.48 -31.79
N ARG A 2 21.46 52.01 -32.41
CA ARG A 2 22.78 51.59 -31.85
C ARG A 2 22.73 50.59 -30.66
N VAL A 3 22.78 49.27 -30.87
CA VAL A 3 23.95 48.44 -31.27
C VAL A 3 25.27 48.89 -30.62
N ARG A 4 25.77 48.12 -29.67
CA ARG A 4 27.18 48.05 -29.26
C ARG A 4 27.55 46.66 -28.74
N PRO A 5 28.84 46.26 -28.85
CA PRO A 5 29.20 44.98 -29.46
C PRO A 5 29.99 44.05 -28.55
N HIS A 6 30.14 42.80 -29.00
CA HIS A 6 31.24 41.90 -28.64
C HIS A 6 32.60 42.50 -29.05
N PRO A 7 33.69 42.08 -28.39
CA PRO A 7 34.64 41.25 -29.12
C PRO A 7 35.15 40.05 -28.30
N ALA A 8 35.95 39.25 -29.00
CA ALA A 8 36.35 37.88 -28.71
C ALA A 8 37.79 37.75 -28.15
N LEU A 9 38.15 36.49 -27.88
CA LEU A 9 39.48 35.85 -27.96
C LEU A 9 40.42 35.85 -26.73
N LEU A 10 40.64 34.61 -26.25
CA LEU A 10 41.84 34.02 -25.60
C LEU A 10 43.14 34.23 -26.42
N PRO A 11 44.37 33.82 -26.01
CA PRO A 11 44.82 33.03 -24.84
C PRO A 11 46.10 33.59 -24.13
N ALA A 12 46.55 32.96 -23.03
CA ALA A 12 47.95 32.54 -22.78
C ALA A 12 48.28 32.29 -21.28
N VAL A 13 48.61 31.03 -21.00
CA VAL A 13 49.71 30.49 -20.18
C VAL A 13 50.55 31.47 -19.34
N ALA A 14 50.67 31.24 -18.02
CA ALA A 14 51.94 30.93 -17.33
C ALA A 14 51.79 30.95 -15.79
N ALA A 15 52.59 30.08 -15.17
CA ALA A 15 52.65 29.74 -13.75
C ALA A 15 53.34 30.80 -12.87
N LEU A 16 53.14 30.68 -11.55
CA LEU A 16 54.09 30.74 -10.41
C LEU A 16 53.25 31.00 -9.13
N SER A 17 53.09 30.04 -8.22
CA SER A 17 54.00 29.73 -7.11
C SER A 17 54.39 30.95 -6.25
N ALA A 18 53.78 31.08 -5.07
CA ALA A 18 54.51 31.35 -3.81
C ALA A 18 53.55 31.32 -2.62
N ALA A 19 53.85 30.45 -1.66
CA ALA A 19 53.29 30.40 -0.33
C ALA A 19 53.78 31.57 0.53
N VAL A 20 52.95 32.08 1.45
CA VAL A 20 53.43 32.54 2.76
C VAL A 20 52.45 32.05 3.83
N LEU A 21 53.07 31.57 4.90
CA LEU A 21 52.57 30.80 6.02
C LEU A 21 52.47 31.72 7.25
N VAL A 22 51.61 31.32 8.20
CA VAL A 22 51.68 31.53 9.67
C VAL A 22 50.83 32.65 10.31
N ALA A 23 49.73 32.17 10.89
CA ALA A 23 49.26 32.26 12.27
C ALA A 23 48.84 33.61 12.90
N GLY A 24 47.56 33.64 13.27
CA GLY A 24 47.03 34.32 14.44
C GLY A 24 46.15 33.33 15.22
N THR A 25 46.38 33.24 16.53
CA THR A 25 45.84 32.24 17.46
C THR A 25 44.49 32.60 18.07
N ALA A 26 43.73 31.53 18.37
CA ALA A 26 42.79 31.33 19.49
C ALA A 26 41.42 32.04 19.49
N GLY A 27 40.38 31.21 19.29
CA GLY A 27 38.99 31.48 19.64
C GLY A 27 38.18 30.18 19.60
N THR A 28 37.56 29.82 20.72
CA THR A 28 36.99 28.52 21.10
C THR A 28 35.58 28.24 20.54
N ALA A 29 35.36 27.04 19.96
CA ALA A 29 34.17 26.17 20.12
C ALA A 29 34.28 24.92 19.21
N PRO A 30 34.08 23.67 19.69
CA PRO A 30 33.98 22.51 18.82
C PRO A 30 32.51 22.32 18.43
N GLY A 31 32.19 22.65 17.18
CA GLY A 31 30.93 22.29 16.54
C GLY A 31 31.25 21.57 15.23
N THR A 32 31.98 20.46 15.30
CA THR A 32 32.22 19.61 14.15
C THR A 32 31.00 18.71 13.95
N ALA A 33 30.06 19.11 13.11
CA ALA A 33 29.23 18.15 12.41
C ALA A 33 30.18 17.32 11.55
N ALA A 34 30.42 16.07 11.96
CA ALA A 34 31.16 15.12 11.16
C ALA A 34 30.36 14.84 9.87
N PRO A 35 30.97 14.88 8.68
CA PRO A 35 30.30 14.39 7.50
C PRO A 35 30.15 12.86 7.65
N LEU A 36 28.92 12.39 7.87
CA LEU A 36 28.56 11.01 7.55
C LEU A 36 28.65 10.89 6.04
N ARG A 37 29.72 10.29 5.51
CA ARG A 37 29.73 9.63 4.19
C ARG A 37 31.04 8.88 3.97
N GLY A 38 30.93 7.59 4.23
CA GLY A 38 31.82 6.55 3.72
C GLY A 38 30.97 5.30 3.45
N THR A 39 29.83 5.46 2.77
CA THR A 39 29.11 4.32 2.23
C THR A 39 29.85 3.91 0.96
N ALA A 40 30.48 2.73 1.02
CA ALA A 40 30.76 1.99 -0.19
C ALA A 40 29.42 1.80 -0.88
N ALA A 41 29.23 2.45 -2.04
CA ALA A 41 28.13 2.17 -2.93
C ALA A 41 28.22 0.69 -3.32
N VAL A 42 27.47 -0.15 -2.60
CA VAL A 42 27.11 -1.47 -3.10
C VAL A 42 26.15 -1.17 -4.23
N GLY A 43 26.60 -1.38 -5.47
CA GLY A 43 25.79 -1.16 -6.64
C GLY A 43 24.54 -2.02 -6.58
N LEU A 44 23.40 -1.40 -6.31
CA LEU A 44 22.09 -1.95 -6.63
C LEU A 44 21.69 -1.37 -7.99
N ALA A 45 22.35 -1.86 -9.04
CA ALA A 45 21.75 -1.85 -10.36
C ALA A 45 21.05 -3.20 -10.50
N ALA A 46 19.79 -3.29 -10.03
CA ALA A 46 18.91 -4.32 -10.53
C ALA A 46 18.72 -4.01 -12.01
N GLY A 47 19.38 -4.81 -12.85
CA GLY A 47 19.30 -4.65 -14.29
C GLY A 47 17.86 -4.80 -14.75
N LEU A 48 17.47 -3.96 -15.71
CA LEU A 48 16.35 -4.21 -16.61
C LEU A 48 16.59 -5.58 -17.27
N GLY A 49 16.03 -6.64 -16.67
CA GLY A 49 16.29 -8.04 -17.02
C GLY A 49 16.27 -9.07 -15.89
N GLY A 50 15.90 -8.71 -14.66
CA GLY A 50 15.58 -9.69 -13.60
C GLY A 50 14.34 -10.52 -13.94
N ASP A 51 14.29 -11.78 -13.48
CA ASP A 51 13.07 -12.59 -13.54
C ASP A 51 12.03 -11.95 -12.60
N HIS A 52 10.80 -11.71 -13.07
CA HIS A 52 9.72 -11.16 -12.24
C HIS A 52 9.52 -11.96 -10.95
N ARG A 53 9.92 -13.23 -10.93
CA ARG A 53 9.91 -14.11 -9.75
C ARG A 53 10.73 -13.61 -8.56
N ASP A 54 11.67 -12.71 -8.79
CA ASP A 54 12.50 -12.13 -7.73
C ASP A 54 11.89 -10.85 -7.11
N VAL A 55 10.77 -10.34 -7.65
CA VAL A 55 10.07 -9.15 -7.14
C VAL A 55 9.29 -9.49 -5.87
N PRO A 56 9.57 -8.91 -4.70
CA PRO A 56 8.88 -9.24 -3.46
C PRO A 56 7.42 -8.80 -3.47
N VAL A 57 6.54 -9.65 -2.95
CA VAL A 57 5.13 -9.31 -2.68
C VAL A 57 4.99 -8.78 -1.27
N VAL A 58 4.51 -7.55 -1.17
CA VAL A 58 4.17 -6.85 0.06
C VAL A 58 2.67 -6.99 0.32
N ALA A 59 2.35 -7.69 1.42
CA ALA A 59 0.99 -7.90 1.87
C ALA A 59 0.48 -6.67 2.64
N HIS A 60 -0.18 -5.76 1.92
CA HIS A 60 -0.69 -4.49 2.44
C HIS A 60 -1.72 -4.74 3.55
N ARG A 61 -1.40 -4.34 4.78
CA ARG A 61 -2.18 -4.62 6.01
C ARG A 61 -2.45 -6.11 6.23
N GLY A 62 -1.55 -6.96 5.72
CA GLY A 62 -1.71 -8.40 5.56
C GLY A 62 -2.50 -8.78 4.28
N ALA A 63 -3.54 -9.59 4.41
CA ALA A 63 -4.42 -10.03 3.32
C ALA A 63 -5.87 -9.53 3.53
N PRO A 64 -6.12 -8.21 3.42
CA PRO A 64 -7.37 -7.57 3.86
C PRO A 64 -8.61 -7.98 3.06
N ARG A 65 -8.44 -8.57 1.87
CA ARG A 65 -9.56 -9.17 1.11
C ARG A 65 -10.01 -10.51 1.67
N ASP A 66 -9.10 -11.28 2.26
CA ASP A 66 -9.37 -12.60 2.80
C ASP A 66 -9.66 -12.60 4.31
N ALA A 67 -9.16 -11.61 5.05
CA ALA A 67 -9.27 -11.46 6.50
C ALA A 67 -9.29 -9.97 6.92
N PRO A 68 -9.74 -9.59 8.14
CA PRO A 68 -9.81 -8.20 8.58
C PRO A 68 -8.42 -7.55 8.61
N GLU A 69 -8.27 -6.42 7.91
CA GLU A 69 -7.02 -5.66 7.84
C GLU A 69 -6.42 -5.38 9.22
N GLU A 70 -5.09 -5.31 9.31
CA GLU A 70 -4.38 -5.01 10.56
C GLU A 70 -4.71 -5.95 11.73
N THR A 71 -4.95 -7.23 11.47
CA THR A 71 -5.15 -8.25 12.52
C THR A 71 -4.15 -9.38 12.40
N LEU A 72 -3.89 -10.09 13.51
CA LEU A 72 -3.09 -11.33 13.47
C LEU A 72 -3.72 -12.42 12.57
N ALA A 73 -5.01 -12.34 12.25
CA ALA A 73 -5.65 -13.23 11.28
C ALA A 73 -5.23 -12.87 9.85
N SER A 74 -5.29 -11.58 9.48
CA SER A 74 -4.82 -11.08 8.19
C SER A 74 -3.36 -11.41 7.92
N TYR A 75 -2.49 -11.17 8.90
CA TYR A 75 -1.07 -11.51 8.78
C TYR A 75 -0.80 -13.01 8.67
N ARG A 76 -1.57 -13.87 9.36
CA ARG A 76 -1.46 -15.33 9.20
C ARG A 76 -1.88 -15.76 7.80
N THR A 77 -2.94 -15.18 7.27
CA THR A 77 -3.42 -15.45 5.92
C THR A 77 -2.37 -15.04 4.89
N ALA A 78 -1.82 -13.84 4.98
CA ALA A 78 -0.75 -13.37 4.09
C ALA A 78 0.48 -14.30 4.09
N LEU A 79 0.94 -14.72 5.28
CA LEU A 79 2.05 -15.70 5.40
C LEU A 79 1.70 -17.05 4.77
N ALA A 80 0.46 -17.52 4.93
CA ALA A 80 0.00 -18.77 4.32
C ALA A 80 -0.12 -18.68 2.79
N GLN A 81 -0.39 -17.48 2.27
CA GLN A 81 -0.46 -17.18 0.84
C GLN A 81 0.91 -16.94 0.20
N GLY A 82 1.99 -16.86 1.00
CA GLY A 82 3.37 -16.74 0.51
C GLY A 82 3.87 -15.31 0.36
N ALA A 83 3.35 -14.36 1.15
CA ALA A 83 3.90 -13.00 1.22
C ALA A 83 5.39 -13.01 1.55
N ASP A 84 6.18 -12.19 0.85
CA ASP A 84 7.59 -11.98 1.17
C ASP A 84 7.77 -10.93 2.27
N VAL A 85 6.86 -9.95 2.33
CA VAL A 85 6.86 -8.84 3.29
C VAL A 85 5.44 -8.64 3.83
N LEU A 86 5.31 -8.46 5.15
CA LEU A 86 4.06 -7.99 5.77
C LEU A 86 4.15 -6.48 6.00
N GLU A 87 3.10 -5.75 5.64
CA GLU A 87 2.99 -4.32 5.87
C GLU A 87 2.02 -4.02 7.02
N GLY A 88 2.34 -3.02 7.85
CA GLY A 88 1.43 -2.58 8.91
C GLY A 88 1.56 -1.11 9.29
N ASP A 89 0.41 -0.48 9.52
CA ASP A 89 0.26 0.93 9.87
C ASP A 89 0.44 1.19 11.38
N VAL A 90 1.52 1.86 11.78
CA VAL A 90 1.88 2.04 13.20
C VAL A 90 1.32 3.33 13.79
N GLN A 91 0.57 3.18 14.88
CA GLN A 91 0.10 4.27 15.75
C GLN A 91 0.43 4.02 17.22
N LEU A 92 0.24 5.04 18.06
CA LEU A 92 0.44 4.94 19.51
C LEU A 92 -0.87 5.02 20.29
N THR A 93 -1.01 4.15 21.28
CA THR A 93 -2.01 4.25 22.34
C THR A 93 -1.69 5.40 23.31
N ALA A 94 -2.65 5.75 24.17
CA ALA A 94 -2.52 6.79 25.19
C ALA A 94 -1.36 6.54 26.19
N ASP A 95 -1.05 5.27 26.45
CA ASP A 95 0.08 4.81 27.28
C ASP A 95 1.37 4.59 26.47
N GLY A 96 1.36 4.92 25.18
CA GLY A 96 2.54 4.98 24.30
C GLY A 96 3.03 3.62 23.82
N GLU A 97 2.13 2.67 23.62
CA GLU A 97 2.39 1.34 23.05
C GLU A 97 2.13 1.35 21.53
N PRO A 98 3.06 0.84 20.70
CA PRO A 98 2.86 0.73 19.26
C PRO A 98 1.81 -0.33 18.87
N VAL A 99 0.74 0.13 18.23
CA VAL A 99 -0.37 -0.70 17.70
C VAL A 99 -0.50 -0.55 16.19
N LEU A 100 -1.19 -1.51 15.57
CA LEU A 100 -1.39 -1.58 14.14
C LEU A 100 -2.83 -1.22 13.78
N LEU A 101 -3.01 -0.08 13.11
CA LEU A 101 -4.32 0.44 12.69
C LEU A 101 -4.14 1.58 11.67
N HIS A 102 -4.78 1.48 10.51
CA HIS A 102 -4.60 2.42 9.41
C HIS A 102 -5.17 3.83 9.66
N ASP A 103 -6.41 3.92 10.13
CA ASP A 103 -7.14 5.19 10.26
C ASP A 103 -6.79 5.94 11.56
N ASP A 104 -6.95 7.26 11.61
CA ASP A 104 -6.72 8.02 12.86
C ASP A 104 -7.64 7.59 14.03
N THR A 105 -8.80 7.03 13.72
CA THR A 105 -9.79 6.53 14.68
C THR A 105 -10.06 5.04 14.44
N PRO A 106 -10.42 4.26 15.46
CA PRO A 106 -10.71 2.84 15.29
C PRO A 106 -12.13 2.57 14.72
N ALA A 107 -12.89 3.61 14.34
CA ALA A 107 -14.33 3.51 14.07
C ALA A 107 -14.70 2.63 12.87
N ARG A 108 -13.92 2.66 11.78
CA ARG A 108 -14.22 1.88 10.58
C ARG A 108 -14.03 0.38 10.78
N THR A 109 -13.00 0.00 11.53
CA THR A 109 -12.51 -1.38 11.61
C THR A 109 -12.72 -2.01 12.99
N THR A 110 -13.51 -1.38 13.87
CA THR A 110 -13.81 -1.93 15.20
C THR A 110 -15.22 -1.62 15.68
N ASP A 111 -15.61 -2.23 16.81
CA ASP A 111 -16.84 -1.96 17.57
C ASP A 111 -16.71 -0.81 18.59
N VAL A 112 -15.79 0.14 18.40
CA VAL A 112 -15.52 1.24 19.36
C VAL A 112 -16.78 2.01 19.76
N ALA A 113 -17.71 2.23 18.84
CA ALA A 113 -18.96 2.95 19.11
C ALA A 113 -19.88 2.19 20.08
N GLU A 114 -19.77 0.86 20.14
CA GLU A 114 -20.52 0.01 21.07
C GLU A 114 -19.81 -0.10 22.43
N VAL A 115 -18.49 -0.28 22.41
CA VAL A 115 -17.68 -0.52 23.62
C VAL A 115 -17.39 0.79 24.38
N PHE A 116 -17.18 1.89 23.66
CA PHE A 116 -16.85 3.21 24.18
C PHE A 116 -17.65 4.32 23.46
N PRO A 117 -18.98 4.39 23.64
CA PRO A 117 -19.84 5.32 22.90
C PRO A 117 -19.43 6.79 23.06
N ASP A 118 -18.98 7.20 24.25
CA ASP A 118 -18.52 8.58 24.52
C ASP A 118 -17.19 8.94 23.83
N ARG A 119 -16.52 7.94 23.22
CA ARG A 119 -15.24 8.07 22.51
C ARG A 119 -15.29 7.43 21.11
N ALA A 120 -16.48 7.26 20.52
CA ALA A 120 -16.64 6.60 19.21
C ALA A 120 -15.76 7.22 18.11
N ASP A 121 -15.63 8.55 18.11
CA ASP A 121 -14.81 9.30 17.15
C ASP A 121 -13.43 9.67 17.70
N ALA A 122 -13.06 9.16 18.88
CA ALA A 122 -11.76 9.47 19.46
C ALA A 122 -10.63 8.79 18.67
N ARG A 123 -9.50 9.48 18.58
CA ARG A 123 -8.30 8.94 17.93
C ARG A 123 -7.71 7.77 18.72
N VAL A 124 -6.89 6.96 18.06
CA VAL A 124 -6.16 5.83 18.68
C VAL A 124 -5.44 6.25 19.99
N GLY A 125 -4.77 7.41 19.97
CA GLY A 125 -4.06 7.96 21.14
C GLY A 125 -4.94 8.36 22.35
N ALA A 126 -6.27 8.24 22.26
CA ALA A 126 -7.18 8.45 23.38
C ALA A 126 -7.52 7.17 24.17
N PHE A 127 -7.01 6.02 23.72
CA PHE A 127 -7.23 4.72 24.34
C PHE A 127 -5.91 4.13 24.82
N THR A 128 -5.87 3.60 26.03
CA THR A 128 -4.75 2.76 26.51
C THR A 128 -4.72 1.42 25.77
N LEU A 129 -3.58 0.72 25.80
CA LEU A 129 -3.48 -0.62 25.21
C LEU A 129 -4.55 -1.58 25.77
N ALA A 130 -4.81 -1.49 27.08
CA ALA A 130 -5.83 -2.31 27.73
C ALA A 130 -7.26 -1.99 27.25
N GLU A 131 -7.54 -0.76 26.83
CA GLU A 131 -8.83 -0.35 26.30
C GLU A 131 -8.99 -0.75 24.84
N ILE A 132 -8.04 -0.37 23.98
CA ILE A 132 -8.11 -0.66 22.55
C ILE A 132 -8.06 -2.17 22.27
N GLY A 133 -7.33 -2.93 23.10
CA GLY A 133 -7.27 -4.39 23.03
C GLY A 133 -8.57 -5.11 23.42
N ARG A 134 -9.62 -4.39 23.86
CA ARG A 134 -10.97 -4.95 24.08
C ARG A 134 -11.84 -4.94 22.84
N LEU A 135 -11.50 -4.10 21.86
CA LEU A 135 -12.31 -3.91 20.66
C LEU A 135 -12.32 -5.16 19.79
N ASP A 136 -13.46 -5.45 19.17
CA ASP A 136 -13.59 -6.42 18.10
C ASP A 136 -13.17 -5.78 16.77
N ALA A 137 -11.99 -6.14 16.29
CA ALA A 137 -11.41 -5.68 15.04
C ALA A 137 -11.69 -6.61 13.83
N GLY A 138 -12.62 -7.57 13.97
CA GLY A 138 -12.87 -8.59 12.96
C GLY A 138 -14.31 -8.72 12.47
N SER A 139 -15.29 -8.47 13.34
CA SER A 139 -16.72 -8.62 13.01
C SER A 139 -17.18 -7.71 11.86
N TRP A 140 -16.60 -6.50 11.74
CA TRP A 140 -16.85 -5.59 10.61
C TRP A 140 -16.48 -6.23 9.26
N HIS A 141 -15.45 -7.08 9.25
CA HIS A 141 -15.05 -7.83 8.08
C HIS A 141 -15.97 -9.03 7.92
N ARG A 142 -15.92 -10.03 8.79
CA ARG A 142 -16.87 -11.16 8.76
C ARG A 142 -17.10 -11.68 10.16
N GLN A 143 -18.29 -12.24 10.39
CA GLN A 143 -18.63 -12.85 11.67
C GLN A 143 -17.66 -13.97 12.09
N ASP A 144 -17.07 -14.68 11.12
CA ASP A 144 -16.06 -15.73 11.37
C ASP A 144 -14.78 -15.20 12.04
N PHE A 145 -14.54 -13.89 11.96
CA PHE A 145 -13.42 -13.22 12.62
C PHE A 145 -13.83 -12.49 13.90
N ALA A 146 -15.05 -12.71 14.41
CA ALA A 146 -15.50 -12.11 15.65
C ALA A 146 -14.51 -12.36 16.79
N GLY A 147 -14.21 -11.31 17.54
CA GLY A 147 -13.23 -11.32 18.62
C GLY A 147 -11.77 -11.15 18.19
N ALA A 148 -11.47 -10.94 16.91
CA ALA A 148 -10.16 -10.44 16.51
C ALA A 148 -9.87 -9.11 17.21
N ARG A 149 -8.60 -8.84 17.53
CA ARG A 149 -8.18 -7.66 18.29
C ARG A 149 -7.24 -6.79 17.46
N VAL A 150 -7.22 -5.50 17.77
CA VAL A 150 -6.17 -4.57 17.33
C VAL A 150 -4.83 -5.08 17.90
N PRO A 151 -3.88 -5.50 17.05
CA PRO A 151 -2.63 -6.07 17.51
C PRO A 151 -1.60 -4.98 17.79
N THR A 152 -0.69 -5.29 18.69
CA THR A 152 0.56 -4.55 18.85
C THR A 152 1.56 -4.90 17.76
N VAL A 153 2.48 -3.98 17.47
CA VAL A 153 3.66 -4.28 16.62
C VAL A 153 4.45 -5.46 17.21
N GLU A 154 4.50 -5.57 18.54
CA GLU A 154 5.20 -6.66 19.22
C GLU A 154 4.57 -8.03 18.95
N GLU A 155 3.23 -8.12 18.92
CA GLU A 155 2.53 -9.35 18.55
C GLU A 155 2.77 -9.73 17.10
N LEU A 156 2.81 -8.75 16.17
CA LEU A 156 3.19 -9.00 14.78
C LEU A 156 4.63 -9.54 14.68
N LEU A 157 5.59 -8.95 15.40
CA LEU A 157 6.97 -9.44 15.44
C LEU A 157 7.05 -10.90 15.94
N ARG A 158 6.32 -11.22 17.02
CA ARG A 158 6.23 -12.58 17.59
C ARG A 158 5.50 -13.57 16.68
N LEU A 159 4.51 -13.11 15.93
CA LEU A 159 3.83 -13.91 14.91
C LEU A 159 4.78 -14.18 13.75
N ASN A 160 5.40 -13.16 13.18
CA ASN A 160 6.25 -13.28 12.00
C ASN A 160 7.44 -14.21 12.26
N ARG A 161 8.16 -14.05 13.39
CA ARG A 161 9.37 -14.83 13.72
C ARG A 161 10.43 -14.84 12.61
N GLY A 162 10.47 -13.78 11.80
CA GLY A 162 11.37 -13.65 10.65
C GLY A 162 11.04 -14.58 9.48
N ARG A 163 9.78 -15.03 9.35
CA ARG A 163 9.30 -15.81 8.20
C ARG A 163 9.15 -14.97 6.93
N ALA A 164 8.80 -13.70 7.10
CA ALA A 164 8.72 -12.67 6.06
C ALA A 164 9.50 -11.41 6.51
N GLY A 165 9.78 -10.51 5.57
CA GLY A 165 10.17 -9.14 5.88
C GLY A 165 9.02 -8.34 6.51
N LEU A 166 9.33 -7.15 6.99
CA LEU A 166 8.35 -6.20 7.53
C LEU A 166 8.52 -4.84 6.90
N THR A 167 7.42 -4.18 6.61
CA THR A 167 7.38 -2.76 6.31
C THR A 167 6.37 -2.09 7.22
N LEU A 168 6.78 -1.05 7.93
CA LEU A 168 5.99 -0.42 8.97
C LEU A 168 5.79 1.06 8.66
N GLU A 169 4.54 1.47 8.43
CA GLU A 169 4.22 2.88 8.18
C GLU A 169 4.23 3.64 9.51
N LEU A 170 5.01 4.72 9.62
CA LEU A 170 4.79 5.72 10.66
C LEU A 170 3.62 6.60 10.23
N LYS A 171 2.47 6.47 10.89
CA LYS A 171 1.37 7.43 10.72
C LYS A 171 1.74 8.78 11.31
N SER A 172 0.94 9.79 10.96
CA SER A 172 1.19 11.20 11.30
C SER A 172 1.59 11.40 12.78
N PRO A 173 2.81 11.93 13.06
CA PRO A 173 3.24 12.26 14.42
C PRO A 173 2.31 13.29 15.10
N ALA A 174 1.57 14.09 14.34
CA ALA A 174 0.57 15.00 14.89
C ALA A 174 -0.57 14.26 15.61
N HIS A 175 -0.85 13.02 15.21
CA HIS A 175 -1.88 12.15 15.82
C HIS A 175 -1.29 11.06 16.72
N SER A 176 -0.02 10.70 16.50
CA SER A 176 0.75 9.77 17.35
C SER A 176 2.10 10.37 17.79
N PRO A 177 2.14 11.33 18.73
CA PRO A 177 3.38 12.00 19.12
C PRO A 177 4.42 11.03 19.68
N GLY A 178 5.64 11.05 19.11
CA GLY A 178 6.74 10.18 19.51
C GLY A 178 6.69 8.75 18.95
N VAL A 179 5.82 8.48 17.96
CA VAL A 179 5.70 7.18 17.30
C VAL A 179 7.03 6.67 16.75
N ALA A 180 7.82 7.56 16.12
CA ALA A 180 9.13 7.25 15.57
C ALA A 180 10.09 6.72 16.66
N GLY A 181 10.30 7.48 17.74
CA GLY A 181 11.16 7.06 18.85
C GLY A 181 10.67 5.79 19.57
N LYS A 182 9.36 5.63 19.75
CA LYS A 182 8.76 4.44 20.40
C LYS A 182 8.92 3.18 19.55
N LEU A 183 8.68 3.27 18.25
CA LEU A 183 8.90 2.17 17.32
C LEU A 183 10.37 1.81 17.24
N ALA A 184 11.27 2.79 17.05
CA ALA A 184 12.71 2.57 17.00
C ALA A 184 13.23 1.86 18.26
N ALA A 185 12.80 2.30 19.45
CA ALA A 185 13.16 1.66 20.71
C ALA A 185 12.63 0.23 20.82
N LEU A 186 11.42 -0.07 20.31
CA LEU A 186 10.89 -1.44 20.25
C LEU A 186 11.73 -2.30 19.32
N LEU A 187 12.01 -1.83 18.11
CA LEU A 187 12.78 -2.58 17.11
C LEU A 187 14.22 -2.85 17.57
N GLY A 188 14.87 -1.88 18.24
CA GLY A 188 16.17 -2.06 18.86
C GLY A 188 16.18 -3.20 19.89
N ARG A 189 15.14 -3.31 20.75
CA ARG A 189 15.01 -4.45 21.69
C ARG A 189 14.87 -5.81 21.00
N TYR A 190 14.39 -5.82 19.76
CA TYR A 190 14.28 -7.01 18.93
C TYR A 190 15.52 -7.28 18.06
N GLY A 191 16.60 -6.52 18.24
CA GLY A 191 17.89 -6.73 17.57
C GLY A 191 17.97 -6.19 16.14
N TYR A 192 17.16 -5.18 15.81
CA TYR A 192 17.21 -4.49 14.51
C TYR A 192 18.22 -3.31 14.49
N ASP A 193 19.04 -3.19 15.53
CA ASP A 193 20.26 -2.38 15.57
C ASP A 193 21.47 -3.07 14.87
N ASP A 194 21.26 -4.29 14.34
CA ASP A 194 22.21 -4.99 13.48
C ASP A 194 21.82 -4.84 12.01
N ALA A 195 22.65 -4.11 11.26
CA ALA A 195 22.50 -3.93 9.82
C ALA A 195 22.41 -5.26 9.05
N ALA A 196 23.08 -6.34 9.49
CA ALA A 196 22.97 -7.64 8.81
C ALA A 196 21.55 -8.22 8.93
N ARG A 197 20.84 -7.87 10.00
CA ARG A 197 19.46 -8.29 10.23
C ARG A 197 18.47 -7.44 9.48
N THR A 198 18.68 -6.14 9.38
CA THR A 198 17.80 -5.24 8.62
C THR A 198 18.02 -5.40 7.11
N ARG A 199 19.21 -5.87 6.68
CA ARG A 199 19.64 -5.85 5.29
C ARG A 199 19.79 -7.19 4.56
N SER A 200 18.91 -8.17 4.81
CA SER A 200 18.85 -9.42 3.99
C SER A 200 17.42 -9.86 3.64
N GLY A 201 17.22 -10.39 2.42
CA GLY A 201 15.91 -10.36 1.74
C GLY A 201 15.61 -8.95 1.23
N ALA A 202 14.38 -8.57 0.89
CA ALA A 202 14.02 -7.18 0.54
C ALA A 202 13.96 -6.28 1.80
N TRP A 203 15.10 -6.26 2.50
CA TRP A 203 15.45 -5.54 3.72
C TRP A 203 14.49 -5.78 4.88
N LYS A 204 14.50 -7.05 5.35
CA LYS A 204 13.81 -7.71 6.49
C LYS A 204 13.03 -6.87 7.52
N ILE A 205 13.44 -5.65 7.79
CA ILE A 205 12.52 -4.61 8.25
C ILE A 205 12.87 -3.27 7.60
N MET A 206 11.85 -2.54 7.17
CA MET A 206 11.96 -1.16 6.71
C MET A 206 10.84 -0.31 7.30
N VAL A 207 11.05 1.00 7.31
CA VAL A 207 10.08 1.97 7.82
C VAL A 207 9.78 3.00 6.75
N HIS A 208 8.49 3.25 6.52
CA HIS A 208 8.06 4.26 5.56
C HIS A 208 7.10 5.27 6.19
N SER A 209 7.00 6.44 5.57
CA SER A 209 6.06 7.48 6.00
C SER A 209 5.89 8.55 4.92
N ARG A 210 4.78 9.28 4.99
CA ARG A 210 4.59 10.56 4.27
C ARG A 210 5.23 11.74 5.00
N ASP A 211 5.72 11.54 6.23
CA ASP A 211 6.33 12.57 7.06
C ASP A 211 7.85 12.40 7.10
N GLU A 212 8.56 13.30 6.41
CA GLU A 212 10.02 13.31 6.32
C GLU A 212 10.69 13.53 7.69
N ASP A 213 10.11 14.37 8.54
CA ASP A 213 10.66 14.65 9.86
C ASP A 213 10.52 13.44 10.79
N ALA A 214 9.42 12.69 10.68
CA ALA A 214 9.22 11.42 11.39
C ALA A 214 10.28 10.38 11.01
N LEU A 215 10.58 10.25 9.72
CA LEU A 215 11.61 9.33 9.23
C LEU A 215 13.00 9.74 9.74
N ARG A 216 13.33 11.04 9.73
CA ARG A 216 14.59 11.54 10.29
C ARG A 216 14.69 11.33 11.80
N GLU A 217 13.60 11.54 12.55
CA GLU A 217 13.54 11.23 13.98
C GLU A 217 13.83 9.75 14.22
N PHE A 218 13.18 8.87 13.46
CA PHE A 218 13.38 7.42 13.56
C PHE A 218 14.86 7.05 13.29
N ALA A 219 15.44 7.53 12.19
CA ALA A 219 16.84 7.25 11.83
C ALA A 219 17.85 7.82 12.82
N SER A 220 17.50 8.86 13.59
CA SER A 220 18.37 9.37 14.67
C SER A 220 18.52 8.38 15.83
N VAL A 221 17.57 7.44 15.97
CA VAL A 221 17.54 6.41 17.02
C VAL A 221 18.00 5.04 16.48
N LEU A 222 17.57 4.66 15.27
CA LEU A 222 17.87 3.35 14.68
C LEU A 222 18.28 3.46 13.19
N PRO A 223 19.49 3.99 12.90
CA PRO A 223 19.95 4.28 11.53
C PRO A 223 20.22 3.04 10.66
N GLU A 224 20.24 1.84 11.25
CA GLU A 224 20.47 0.58 10.55
C GLU A 224 19.25 0.13 9.73
N VAL A 225 18.06 0.64 10.04
CA VAL A 225 16.80 0.30 9.34
C VAL A 225 16.61 1.21 8.13
N PRO A 226 16.43 0.64 6.93
CA PRO A 226 16.09 1.38 5.72
C PRO A 226 14.83 2.23 5.85
N LEU A 227 14.88 3.42 5.26
CA LEU A 227 13.75 4.34 5.18
C LEU A 227 13.24 4.44 3.74
N VAL A 228 11.92 4.53 3.58
CA VAL A 228 11.28 4.86 2.31
C VAL A 228 10.29 6.01 2.48
N TYR A 229 10.32 6.96 1.55
CA TYR A 229 9.43 8.11 1.56
C TYR A 229 8.18 7.83 0.71
N LEU A 230 7.01 7.97 1.32
CA LEU A 230 5.73 7.68 0.69
C LEU A 230 5.22 8.91 -0.07
N THR A 231 5.63 9.03 -1.33
CA THR A 231 5.28 10.14 -2.24
C THR A 231 3.87 9.99 -2.81
N GLY A 232 3.51 8.78 -3.27
CA GLY A 232 2.21 8.42 -3.84
C GLY A 232 1.94 9.06 -5.22
N GLY A 233 1.08 8.43 -6.01
CA GLY A 233 0.59 8.98 -7.28
C GLY A 233 1.64 8.99 -8.41
N ALA A 234 1.66 10.05 -9.24
CA ALA A 234 2.59 10.13 -10.36
C ALA A 234 4.06 10.23 -9.90
N MET A 235 4.98 9.69 -10.70
CA MET A 235 6.42 9.76 -10.40
C MET A 235 6.91 11.20 -10.36
N LEU A 236 7.72 11.52 -9.36
CA LEU A 236 8.28 12.87 -9.17
C LEU A 236 9.25 13.29 -10.30
N PRO A 237 9.48 14.61 -10.46
CA PRO A 237 10.53 15.13 -11.35
C PRO A 237 11.95 14.73 -10.92
N ASP A 238 12.89 14.67 -11.88
CA ASP A 238 14.28 14.22 -11.65
C ASP A 238 15.04 14.99 -10.57
N ALA A 239 14.73 16.28 -10.38
CA ALA A 239 15.36 17.08 -9.34
C ALA A 239 14.97 16.58 -7.94
N GLU A 240 13.68 16.34 -7.74
CA GLU A 240 13.14 15.85 -6.47
C GLU A 240 13.59 14.41 -6.19
N LEU A 241 13.62 13.55 -7.21
CA LEU A 241 14.17 12.18 -7.07
C LEU A 241 15.63 12.19 -6.60
N ARG A 242 16.46 13.09 -7.15
CA ARG A 242 17.87 13.25 -6.72
C ARG A 242 17.99 13.76 -5.28
N ASP A 243 17.10 14.64 -4.86
CA ASP A 243 17.09 15.16 -3.49
C ASP A 243 16.66 14.07 -2.49
N LEU A 244 15.67 13.25 -2.84
CA LEU A 244 15.23 12.10 -2.04
C LEU A 244 16.32 11.01 -1.93
N ALA A 245 16.98 10.68 -3.04
CA ALA A 245 18.07 9.70 -3.09
C ALA A 245 19.26 10.04 -2.16
N ALA A 246 19.34 11.27 -1.66
CA ALA A 246 20.37 11.65 -0.71
C ALA A 246 20.17 11.07 0.71
N TRP A 247 18.97 10.59 1.05
CA TRP A 247 18.63 10.16 2.42
C TRP A 247 17.64 9.00 2.54
N THR A 248 16.82 8.71 1.53
CA THR A 248 15.88 7.57 1.50
C THR A 248 16.35 6.50 0.50
N GLU A 249 15.97 5.25 0.74
CA GLU A 249 16.30 4.10 -0.14
C GLU A 249 15.28 3.95 -1.28
N GLY A 250 14.12 4.59 -1.18
CA GLY A 250 13.06 4.42 -2.18
C GLY A 250 11.90 5.39 -2.05
N VAL A 251 10.99 5.25 -3.03
CA VAL A 251 9.77 6.06 -3.20
C VAL A 251 8.59 5.19 -3.63
N PHE A 252 7.38 5.73 -3.50
CA PHE A 252 6.13 5.11 -3.94
C PHE A 252 5.53 5.84 -5.15
N ALA A 253 5.01 5.09 -6.11
CA ALA A 253 4.27 5.65 -7.23
C ALA A 253 3.13 4.72 -7.68
N ASP A 254 2.12 5.29 -8.32
CA ASP A 254 0.97 4.54 -8.82
C ASP A 254 1.27 4.00 -10.24
N PRO A 255 1.25 2.68 -10.46
CA PRO A 255 1.48 2.07 -11.78
C PRO A 255 0.45 2.55 -12.81
N ARG A 256 -0.75 3.00 -12.40
CA ARG A 256 -1.77 3.56 -13.29
C ARG A 256 -1.42 4.96 -13.81
N LEU A 257 -0.50 5.66 -13.13
CA LEU A 257 -0.10 7.05 -13.42
C LEU A 257 1.35 7.17 -13.88
N THR A 258 2.02 6.04 -14.13
CA THR A 258 3.44 5.98 -14.47
C THR A 258 3.68 5.14 -15.71
N THR A 259 4.87 5.29 -16.27
CA THR A 259 5.38 4.46 -17.37
C THR A 259 6.68 3.77 -16.94
N ALA A 260 7.11 2.76 -17.71
CA ALA A 260 8.43 2.16 -17.53
C ALA A 260 9.58 3.18 -17.60
N SER A 261 9.39 4.31 -18.29
CA SER A 261 10.40 5.37 -18.31
C SER A 261 10.46 6.16 -17.02
N ASP A 262 9.34 6.31 -16.32
CA ASP A 262 9.30 6.99 -15.04
C ASP A 262 9.99 6.19 -13.94
N VAL A 263 9.73 4.88 -13.90
CA VAL A 263 10.40 3.96 -12.97
C VAL A 263 11.92 3.97 -13.21
N ARG A 264 12.35 3.92 -14.48
CA ARG A 264 13.79 4.05 -14.82
C ARG A 264 14.42 5.35 -14.33
N ARG A 265 13.71 6.50 -14.35
CA ARG A 265 14.26 7.76 -13.81
C ARG A 265 14.54 7.66 -12.31
N ALA A 266 13.68 6.98 -11.55
CA ALA A 266 13.91 6.73 -10.13
C ALA A 266 15.09 5.77 -9.92
N HIS A 267 15.20 4.70 -10.71
CA HIS A 267 16.35 3.81 -10.69
C HIS A 267 17.66 4.52 -11.04
N ASP A 268 17.67 5.39 -12.04
CA ASP A 268 18.83 6.20 -12.43
C ASP A 268 19.27 7.17 -11.31
N ALA A 269 18.34 7.58 -10.44
CA ALA A 269 18.63 8.34 -9.23
C ALA A 269 19.14 7.46 -8.07
N GLY A 270 19.08 6.13 -8.19
CA GLY A 270 19.51 5.15 -7.18
C GLY A 270 18.42 4.77 -6.17
N LEU A 271 17.14 5.04 -6.49
CA LEU A 271 16.00 4.72 -5.63
C LEU A 271 15.35 3.40 -6.02
N VAL A 272 14.89 2.65 -5.01
CA VAL A 272 13.94 1.54 -5.17
C VAL A 272 12.51 2.09 -5.32
N VAL A 273 11.68 1.46 -6.14
CA VAL A 273 10.31 1.91 -6.42
C VAL A 273 9.28 0.89 -5.94
N TYR A 274 8.37 1.35 -5.08
CA TYR A 274 7.21 0.62 -4.59
C TYR A 274 5.96 1.10 -5.33
N ASN A 275 5.05 0.19 -5.67
CA ASN A 275 3.76 0.60 -6.20
C ASN A 275 2.83 1.03 -5.05
N ASP A 276 1.99 2.03 -5.31
CA ASP A 276 0.76 2.19 -4.54
C ASP A 276 -0.09 0.92 -4.71
N PRO A 277 -0.86 0.48 -3.69
CA PRO A 277 -1.50 -0.82 -3.71
C PRO A 277 -2.37 -1.06 -4.96
N VAL A 278 -2.09 -2.16 -5.66
CA VAL A 278 -2.92 -2.65 -6.78
C VAL A 278 -3.25 -4.12 -6.60
N ASP A 279 -4.42 -4.52 -7.10
CA ASP A 279 -5.06 -5.78 -6.69
C ASP A 279 -5.33 -6.72 -7.87
N SER A 280 -5.64 -6.19 -9.05
CA SER A 280 -5.96 -7.00 -10.21
C SER A 280 -4.71 -7.59 -10.87
N PRO A 281 -4.83 -8.78 -11.51
CA PRO A 281 -3.75 -9.36 -12.29
C PRO A 281 -3.18 -8.40 -13.33
N GLU A 282 -4.05 -7.65 -14.03
CA GLU A 282 -3.65 -6.70 -15.07
C GLU A 282 -2.84 -5.54 -14.49
N GLN A 283 -3.21 -5.02 -13.32
CA GLN A 283 -2.46 -3.95 -12.66
C GLN A 283 -1.14 -4.44 -12.06
N LEU A 284 -1.11 -5.69 -11.56
CA LEU A 284 0.11 -6.33 -11.07
C LEU A 284 1.10 -6.59 -12.22
N ASP A 285 0.63 -7.14 -13.35
CA ASP A 285 1.42 -7.30 -14.57
C ASP A 285 1.91 -5.94 -15.09
N MET A 286 1.08 -4.90 -15.04
CA MET A 286 1.48 -3.54 -15.40
C MET A 286 2.62 -3.02 -14.52
N ALA A 287 2.57 -3.22 -13.20
CA ALA A 287 3.67 -2.84 -12.31
C ALA A 287 4.96 -3.62 -12.62
N LEU A 288 4.84 -4.93 -12.86
CA LEU A 288 5.96 -5.78 -13.26
C LEU A 288 6.59 -5.32 -14.59
N ASP A 289 5.79 -5.05 -15.62
CA ASP A 289 6.24 -4.61 -16.94
C ASP A 289 6.88 -3.21 -16.90
N GLN A 290 6.42 -2.34 -16.00
CA GLN A 290 7.04 -1.03 -15.78
C GLN A 290 8.38 -1.12 -15.02
N GLY A 291 8.66 -2.24 -14.36
CA GLY A 291 9.91 -2.50 -13.66
C GLY A 291 9.89 -2.10 -12.18
N TYR A 292 8.73 -2.10 -11.53
CA TYR A 292 8.64 -1.87 -10.09
C TYR A 292 9.43 -2.93 -9.30
N ASP A 293 10.06 -2.52 -8.21
CA ASP A 293 10.92 -3.40 -7.41
C ASP A 293 10.15 -4.19 -6.36
N HIS A 294 8.90 -3.82 -6.08
CA HIS A 294 8.00 -4.47 -5.11
C HIS A 294 6.58 -4.48 -5.65
N LEU A 295 5.80 -5.49 -5.26
CA LEU A 295 4.36 -5.59 -5.52
C LEU A 295 3.57 -5.47 -4.22
N VAL A 296 3.07 -4.27 -3.93
CA VAL A 296 2.15 -3.97 -2.83
C VAL A 296 0.72 -4.28 -3.26
N SER A 297 0.05 -5.16 -2.52
CA SER A 297 -1.30 -5.61 -2.88
C SER A 297 -2.14 -6.00 -1.66
N ASN A 298 -3.45 -5.76 -1.73
CA ASN A 298 -4.46 -6.29 -0.80
C ASN A 298 -4.83 -7.75 -1.11
N LEU A 299 -4.53 -8.21 -2.33
CA LEU A 299 -4.74 -9.57 -2.81
C LEU A 299 -3.41 -10.34 -2.86
N THR A 300 -2.81 -10.57 -1.69
CA THR A 300 -1.50 -11.22 -1.55
C THR A 300 -1.40 -12.53 -2.36
N GLY A 301 -2.40 -13.41 -2.25
CA GLY A 301 -2.42 -14.66 -3.01
C GLY A 301 -2.45 -14.47 -4.54
N THR A 302 -3.13 -13.43 -5.04
CA THR A 302 -3.13 -13.08 -6.46
C THR A 302 -1.77 -12.54 -6.89
N ALA A 303 -1.21 -11.60 -6.14
CA ALA A 303 0.11 -11.02 -6.41
C ALA A 303 1.23 -12.07 -6.47
N VAL A 304 1.27 -13.01 -5.50
CA VAL A 304 2.24 -14.13 -5.49
C VAL A 304 2.11 -14.99 -6.75
N ARG A 305 0.88 -15.25 -7.20
CA ARG A 305 0.65 -16.04 -8.41
C ARG A 305 1.11 -15.32 -9.66
N VAL A 306 0.72 -14.05 -9.82
CA VAL A 306 1.06 -13.22 -10.99
C VAL A 306 2.57 -13.13 -11.13
N ARG A 307 3.28 -12.75 -10.06
CA ARG A 307 4.75 -12.75 -9.98
C ARG A 307 5.37 -14.08 -10.42
N ASP A 308 4.80 -15.21 -10.00
CA ASP A 308 5.28 -16.54 -10.35
C ASP A 308 4.99 -16.96 -11.81
N GLY A 309 4.36 -16.09 -12.62
CA GLY A 309 3.88 -16.40 -13.97
C GLY A 309 2.67 -17.33 -13.96
N ARG A 310 1.94 -17.39 -12.84
CA ARG A 310 0.70 -18.15 -12.70
C ARG A 310 -0.45 -17.16 -12.78
N GLY A 311 -1.26 -17.26 -13.84
CA GLY A 311 -2.51 -16.50 -13.94
C GLY A 311 -3.46 -16.65 -12.73
N PRO A 312 -4.45 -15.76 -12.65
CA PRO A 312 -5.28 -15.51 -11.47
C PRO A 312 -5.99 -16.75 -10.95
N ALA A 313 -6.30 -16.76 -9.66
CA ALA A 313 -7.20 -17.75 -9.06
C ALA A 313 -8.52 -17.06 -8.68
N PRO A 314 -9.67 -17.75 -8.87
CA PRO A 314 -9.80 -19.10 -9.45
C PRO A 314 -9.73 -19.11 -10.98
N ARG A 315 -9.37 -20.26 -11.58
CA ARG A 315 -9.30 -20.47 -13.05
C ARG A 315 -10.42 -21.36 -13.58
N GLU A 316 -11.26 -21.88 -12.68
CA GLU A 316 -12.31 -22.81 -13.07
C GLU A 316 -13.48 -22.04 -13.69
N PRO A 317 -14.17 -22.63 -14.68
CA PRO A 317 -15.44 -22.10 -15.15
C PRO A 317 -16.37 -21.84 -13.96
N GLY A 318 -16.87 -20.64 -13.87
CA GLY A 318 -17.73 -20.17 -12.79
C GLY A 318 -18.48 -18.91 -13.21
N VAL A 319 -18.82 -18.08 -12.23
CA VAL A 319 -19.30 -16.73 -12.49
C VAL A 319 -18.09 -15.79 -12.46
N VAL A 320 -17.94 -15.00 -13.52
CA VAL A 320 -16.87 -14.01 -13.68
C VAL A 320 -17.49 -12.61 -13.79
N VAL A 321 -16.70 -11.59 -13.49
CA VAL A 321 -17.03 -10.22 -13.83
C VAL A 321 -16.78 -10.03 -15.32
N ASP A 322 -17.83 -9.65 -16.05
CA ASP A 322 -17.78 -9.47 -17.49
C ASP A 322 -17.30 -8.09 -17.88
N HIS A 323 -17.87 -7.08 -17.23
CA HIS A 323 -17.48 -5.68 -17.34
C HIS A 323 -18.03 -4.91 -16.15
N VAL A 324 -17.49 -3.69 -16.00
CA VAL A 324 -17.83 -2.74 -14.95
C VAL A 324 -18.24 -1.44 -15.64
N ILE A 325 -19.32 -0.83 -15.15
CA ILE A 325 -19.74 0.52 -15.51
C ILE A 325 -19.56 1.37 -14.25
N GLU A 326 -18.41 2.01 -14.14
CA GLU A 326 -17.99 2.76 -12.95
C GLU A 326 -18.38 4.23 -12.94
N ASN A 327 -18.69 4.84 -14.09
CA ASN A 327 -19.01 6.27 -14.16
C ASN A 327 -20.09 6.51 -15.23
N PRO A 328 -21.32 6.03 -15.01
CA PRO A 328 -22.41 6.26 -15.94
C PRO A 328 -22.73 7.75 -16.07
N ALA A 329 -23.35 8.14 -17.18
CA ALA A 329 -23.80 9.52 -17.35
C ALA A 329 -24.92 9.84 -16.34
N GLY A 330 -24.64 10.74 -15.39
CA GLY A 330 -25.62 11.19 -14.40
C GLY A 330 -25.11 11.02 -12.97
N ASP A 331 -25.97 10.49 -12.11
CA ASP A 331 -25.65 10.13 -10.73
C ASP A 331 -25.29 8.63 -10.69
N ASP A 332 -24.25 8.28 -9.96
CA ASP A 332 -23.76 6.91 -9.80
C ASP A 332 -24.81 5.97 -9.21
N VAL A 333 -25.82 6.49 -8.51
CA VAL A 333 -26.95 5.70 -7.99
C VAL A 333 -28.27 5.98 -8.70
N GLN A 334 -28.19 6.53 -9.93
CA GLN A 334 -29.38 6.83 -10.72
C GLN A 334 -30.20 5.56 -10.98
N PRO A 335 -31.53 5.59 -10.74
CA PRO A 335 -32.34 4.42 -10.99
C PRO A 335 -32.24 3.90 -12.42
N GLU A 336 -32.08 2.58 -12.55
CA GLU A 336 -31.93 1.85 -13.82
C GLU A 336 -30.63 2.13 -14.62
N HIS A 337 -29.84 3.13 -14.24
CA HIS A 337 -28.71 3.63 -15.04
C HIS A 337 -27.44 3.90 -14.23
N GLY A 338 -27.46 3.63 -12.93
CA GLY A 338 -26.34 3.80 -12.03
C GLY A 338 -25.18 2.84 -12.32
N GLU A 339 -24.15 3.00 -11.51
CA GLU A 339 -22.98 2.14 -11.48
C GLU A 339 -23.42 0.69 -11.37
N HIS A 340 -22.78 -0.20 -12.14
CA HIS A 340 -23.08 -1.61 -12.04
C HIS A 340 -21.91 -2.47 -12.46
N VAL A 341 -21.98 -3.72 -12.01
CA VAL A 341 -21.08 -4.78 -12.43
C VAL A 341 -21.90 -5.86 -13.12
N THR A 342 -21.50 -6.23 -14.32
CA THR A 342 -22.13 -7.32 -15.05
C THR A 342 -21.39 -8.62 -14.75
N LEU A 343 -22.14 -9.64 -14.35
CA LEU A 343 -21.64 -10.99 -14.10
C LEU A 343 -22.00 -11.92 -15.23
N ARG A 344 -21.09 -12.82 -15.62
CA ARG A 344 -21.31 -13.86 -16.64
C ARG A 344 -21.11 -15.25 -16.06
N ASN A 345 -22.05 -16.16 -16.30
CA ASN A 345 -21.85 -17.58 -16.03
C ASN A 345 -21.13 -18.25 -17.21
N THR A 346 -19.89 -18.69 -16.98
CA THR A 346 -19.04 -19.34 -17.99
C THR A 346 -19.19 -20.87 -18.02
N THR A 347 -20.06 -21.44 -17.18
CA THR A 347 -20.26 -22.88 -17.08
C THR A 347 -21.39 -23.40 -17.98
N GLY A 348 -21.44 -24.72 -18.13
CA GLY A 348 -22.54 -25.41 -18.82
C GLY A 348 -23.80 -25.66 -17.96
N ARG A 349 -23.89 -25.10 -16.75
CA ARG A 349 -25.03 -25.30 -15.84
C ARG A 349 -25.49 -23.98 -15.21
N PRO A 350 -26.76 -23.84 -14.79
CA PRO A 350 -27.19 -22.68 -14.02
C PRO A 350 -26.39 -22.56 -12.70
N ILE A 351 -26.11 -21.32 -12.29
CA ILE A 351 -25.48 -21.00 -11.01
C ILE A 351 -26.40 -20.05 -10.25
N ASP A 352 -26.80 -20.48 -9.05
CA ASP A 352 -27.44 -19.60 -8.07
C ASP A 352 -26.36 -18.68 -7.48
N VAL A 353 -26.61 -17.38 -7.53
CA VAL A 353 -25.72 -16.33 -7.03
C VAL A 353 -26.34 -15.57 -5.86
N GLY A 354 -27.45 -16.07 -5.30
CA GLY A 354 -28.01 -15.54 -4.07
C GLY A 354 -26.99 -15.58 -2.91
N GLY A 355 -26.85 -14.45 -2.22
CA GLY A 355 -25.89 -14.29 -1.13
C GLY A 355 -24.43 -14.07 -1.56
N HIS A 356 -24.14 -14.12 -2.87
CA HIS A 356 -22.84 -13.71 -3.40
C HIS A 356 -22.69 -12.18 -3.29
N TYR A 357 -21.48 -11.65 -3.39
CA TYR A 357 -21.29 -10.20 -3.29
C TYR A 357 -20.03 -9.69 -4.01
N LEU A 358 -20.02 -8.40 -4.29
CA LEU A 358 -18.92 -7.66 -4.89
C LEU A 358 -18.30 -6.70 -3.87
N ARG A 359 -17.01 -6.41 -4.04
CA ARG A 359 -16.28 -5.35 -3.33
C ARG A 359 -15.39 -4.59 -4.30
N ASP A 360 -15.27 -3.29 -4.11
CA ASP A 360 -14.33 -2.43 -4.83
C ASP A 360 -12.94 -2.43 -4.17
N GLY A 361 -11.99 -1.73 -4.82
CA GLY A 361 -10.62 -1.56 -4.33
C GLY A 361 -10.51 -0.75 -3.03
N ALA A 362 -11.44 0.14 -2.70
CA ALA A 362 -11.43 0.81 -1.41
C ALA A 362 -11.95 -0.11 -0.28
N GLY A 363 -12.68 -1.18 -0.61
CA GLY A 363 -13.12 -2.21 0.34
C GLY A 363 -14.18 -1.75 1.34
N ASN A 364 -14.79 -0.58 1.11
CA ASN A 364 -15.66 0.09 2.08
C ASN A 364 -17.08 -0.46 2.08
N LEU A 365 -17.49 -1.20 1.04
CA LEU A 365 -18.86 -1.62 0.85
C LEU A 365 -18.96 -3.03 0.25
N ARG A 366 -20.01 -3.77 0.60
CA ARG A 366 -20.34 -5.07 -0.01
C ARG A 366 -21.64 -4.95 -0.78
N LEU A 367 -21.57 -5.09 -2.09
CA LEU A 367 -22.75 -5.18 -2.93
C LEU A 367 -23.23 -6.64 -2.93
N PHE A 368 -24.11 -6.99 -1.98
CA PHE A 368 -24.73 -8.32 -1.90
C PHE A 368 -25.80 -8.51 -2.97
N ILE A 369 -25.87 -9.71 -3.54
CA ILE A 369 -26.93 -10.14 -4.46
C ILE A 369 -28.02 -10.82 -3.65
N GLY A 370 -29.27 -10.41 -3.86
CA GLY A 370 -30.43 -10.99 -3.18
C GLY A 370 -30.65 -12.47 -3.52
N GLU A 371 -31.40 -13.16 -2.66
CA GLU A 371 -31.79 -14.56 -2.89
C GLU A 371 -32.61 -14.75 -4.18
N GLY A 372 -32.52 -15.92 -4.80
CA GLY A 372 -33.34 -16.31 -5.94
C GLY A 372 -32.81 -15.88 -7.32
N TYR A 373 -31.60 -15.33 -7.38
CA TYR A 373 -30.94 -14.96 -8.63
C TYR A 373 -30.11 -16.13 -9.19
N VAL A 374 -30.48 -16.60 -10.38
CA VAL A 374 -29.80 -17.71 -11.07
C VAL A 374 -29.32 -17.27 -12.44
N ILE A 375 -28.01 -17.25 -12.65
CA ILE A 375 -27.41 -16.96 -13.95
C ILE A 375 -27.41 -18.24 -14.79
N GLN A 376 -28.15 -18.24 -15.89
CA GLN A 376 -28.17 -19.36 -16.84
C GLN A 376 -26.83 -19.49 -17.60
N PRO A 377 -26.50 -20.67 -18.16
CA PRO A 377 -25.27 -20.86 -18.94
C PRO A 377 -25.06 -19.77 -20.00
N GLY A 378 -23.92 -19.10 -19.97
CA GLY A 378 -23.55 -18.02 -20.91
C GLY A 378 -24.36 -16.73 -20.78
N SER A 379 -25.29 -16.64 -19.83
CA SER A 379 -26.12 -15.45 -19.61
C SER A 379 -25.48 -14.46 -18.67
N LEU A 380 -26.04 -13.25 -18.64
CA LEU A 380 -25.55 -12.12 -17.85
C LEU A 380 -26.52 -11.75 -16.71
N LEU A 381 -25.97 -11.17 -15.65
CA LEU A 381 -26.71 -10.50 -14.59
C LEU A 381 -26.03 -9.16 -14.28
N ASP A 382 -26.77 -8.08 -14.40
CA ASP A 382 -26.32 -6.75 -13.98
C ASP A 382 -26.64 -6.53 -12.51
N VAL A 383 -25.63 -6.15 -11.74
CA VAL A 383 -25.74 -5.88 -10.30
C VAL A 383 -25.50 -4.39 -10.10
N TYR A 384 -26.57 -3.64 -9.91
CA TYR A 384 -26.57 -2.19 -9.81
C TYR A 384 -26.34 -1.70 -8.38
N VAL A 385 -25.60 -0.60 -8.29
CA VAL A 385 -25.58 0.29 -7.13
C VAL A 385 -26.75 1.27 -7.28
N GLY A 386 -27.63 1.32 -6.29
CA GLY A 386 -28.81 2.20 -6.32
C GLY A 386 -30.13 1.48 -6.51
N GLY A 387 -31.19 2.28 -6.66
CA GLY A 387 -32.55 1.78 -6.81
C GLY A 387 -32.89 1.36 -8.24
N GLY A 388 -33.95 0.58 -8.41
CA GLY A 388 -34.46 0.18 -9.72
C GLY A 388 -35.46 -0.95 -9.59
N THR A 389 -35.83 -1.54 -10.73
CA THR A 389 -36.81 -2.63 -10.80
C THR A 389 -36.11 -3.95 -11.07
N ASP A 390 -36.03 -4.78 -10.04
CA ASP A 390 -35.48 -6.14 -10.14
C ASP A 390 -36.10 -6.95 -11.29
N SER A 391 -35.24 -7.69 -12.00
CA SER A 391 -35.62 -8.62 -13.07
C SER A 391 -34.70 -9.85 -13.06
N PRO A 392 -34.98 -10.91 -13.84
CA PRO A 392 -34.09 -12.07 -13.91
C PRO A 392 -32.65 -11.76 -14.36
N THR A 393 -32.39 -10.60 -14.97
CA THR A 393 -31.07 -10.18 -15.47
C THR A 393 -30.57 -8.88 -14.86
N ALA A 394 -31.29 -8.28 -13.91
CA ALA A 394 -30.89 -7.05 -13.23
C ALA A 394 -31.30 -7.10 -11.76
N TYR A 395 -30.34 -6.80 -10.88
CA TYR A 395 -30.56 -6.69 -9.43
C TYR A 395 -30.15 -5.30 -8.95
N TYR A 396 -31.01 -4.65 -8.17
CA TYR A 396 -30.79 -3.32 -7.62
C TYR A 396 -30.69 -3.38 -6.09
N ASN A 397 -29.56 -2.97 -5.53
CA ASN A 397 -29.30 -3.10 -4.10
C ASN A 397 -29.91 -1.98 -3.22
N GLY A 398 -30.38 -0.88 -3.83
CA GLY A 398 -30.94 0.28 -3.16
C GLY A 398 -29.94 1.19 -2.42
N TYR A 399 -28.64 1.08 -2.69
CA TYR A 399 -27.63 1.92 -2.02
C TYR A 399 -27.73 3.40 -2.39
N GLY A 400 -27.40 4.27 -1.42
CA GLY A 400 -27.52 5.72 -1.57
C GLY A 400 -26.26 6.43 -2.06
N SER A 401 -25.18 5.70 -2.33
CA SER A 401 -23.90 6.24 -2.82
C SER A 401 -23.22 5.26 -3.77
N GLY A 402 -22.47 5.79 -4.74
CA GLY A 402 -21.60 5.02 -5.62
C GLY A 402 -20.59 4.18 -4.82
N MET A 403 -20.12 3.11 -5.46
CA MET A 403 -19.15 2.18 -4.90
C MET A 403 -17.85 2.15 -5.71
N LEU A 404 -17.90 2.51 -6.99
CA LEU A 404 -16.80 2.35 -7.92
C LEU A 404 -15.99 3.66 -8.07
N ASN A 405 -14.72 3.53 -8.43
CA ASN A 405 -13.83 4.66 -8.71
C ASN A 405 -14.00 5.23 -10.13
N ASN A 406 -14.51 6.46 -10.24
CA ASN A 406 -14.83 7.13 -11.50
C ASN A 406 -13.62 7.75 -12.24
N THR A 407 -12.43 7.76 -11.64
CA THR A 407 -11.30 8.60 -12.12
C THR A 407 -10.09 7.81 -12.59
N GLY A 408 -9.58 6.87 -11.78
CA GLY A 408 -8.37 6.11 -12.09
C GLY A 408 -8.63 4.68 -12.55
N GLY A 409 -9.86 4.20 -12.39
CA GLY A 409 -10.15 2.78 -12.41
C GLY A 409 -9.53 2.02 -11.24
N ASP A 410 -10.08 0.84 -10.94
CA ASP A 410 -9.67 0.04 -9.80
C ASP A 410 -9.94 -1.44 -10.05
N THR A 411 -10.02 -2.22 -8.97
CA THR A 411 -10.33 -3.64 -8.96
C THR A 411 -11.72 -3.87 -8.37
N VAL A 412 -12.50 -4.75 -9.00
CA VAL A 412 -13.68 -5.39 -8.39
C VAL A 412 -13.33 -6.82 -8.03
N VAL A 413 -13.65 -7.23 -6.81
CA VAL A 413 -13.51 -8.60 -6.34
C VAL A 413 -14.88 -9.21 -6.14
N TYR A 414 -15.15 -10.32 -6.81
CA TYR A 414 -16.38 -11.08 -6.70
C TYR A 414 -16.19 -12.25 -5.74
N TYR A 415 -17.16 -12.44 -4.83
CA TYR A 415 -17.14 -13.48 -3.80
C TYR A 415 -18.35 -14.38 -3.90
N ASP A 416 -18.13 -15.68 -3.68
CA ASP A 416 -19.21 -16.67 -3.54
C ASP A 416 -19.91 -16.59 -2.18
N GLU A 417 -20.93 -17.43 -1.98
CA GLU A 417 -21.73 -17.52 -0.75
C GLU A 417 -20.91 -17.94 0.48
N ARG A 418 -19.70 -18.47 0.26
CA ARG A 418 -18.75 -18.89 1.30
C ARG A 418 -17.65 -17.88 1.53
N HIS A 419 -17.81 -16.66 0.98
CA HIS A 419 -16.84 -15.58 1.05
C HIS A 419 -15.47 -15.91 0.43
N ARG A 420 -15.44 -16.83 -0.54
CA ARG A 420 -14.22 -17.13 -1.31
C ARG A 420 -14.22 -16.26 -2.55
N ILE A 421 -13.04 -15.74 -2.89
CA ILE A 421 -12.83 -15.00 -4.12
C ILE A 421 -13.13 -15.92 -5.31
N ALA A 422 -14.13 -15.52 -6.09
CA ALA A 422 -14.60 -16.20 -7.28
C ALA A 422 -14.08 -15.52 -8.56
N ASP A 423 -13.83 -14.22 -8.52
CA ASP A 423 -13.14 -13.51 -9.61
C ASP A 423 -12.51 -12.20 -9.13
N VAL A 424 -11.53 -11.70 -9.89
CA VAL A 424 -10.84 -10.42 -9.67
C VAL A 424 -10.73 -9.72 -11.02
N TYR A 425 -11.31 -8.54 -11.13
CA TYR A 425 -11.43 -7.83 -12.39
C TYR A 425 -10.89 -6.41 -12.28
N SER A 426 -10.02 -6.03 -13.20
CA SER A 426 -9.58 -4.64 -13.34
C SER A 426 -10.50 -3.87 -14.28
N TYR A 427 -10.93 -2.69 -13.86
CA TYR A 427 -11.50 -1.69 -14.76
C TYR A 427 -10.62 -0.44 -14.74
N ILE A 428 -10.34 0.10 -15.91
CA ILE A 428 -9.65 1.39 -16.05
C ILE A 428 -10.74 2.38 -16.43
N ALA A 429 -10.95 3.41 -15.61
CA ALA A 429 -11.95 4.43 -15.93
C ALA A 429 -11.58 5.07 -17.29
N PRO A 430 -12.54 5.29 -18.21
CA PRO A 430 -12.30 6.05 -19.42
C PRO A 430 -11.67 7.38 -19.05
N SER A 431 -10.56 7.73 -19.71
CA SER A 431 -10.07 9.10 -19.67
C SER A 431 -11.19 10.01 -20.15
N GLY A 432 -11.76 10.79 -19.23
CA GLY A 432 -12.87 11.71 -19.50
C GLY A 432 -12.57 12.75 -20.57
#